data_AF-W2Z115-F1
#
_entry.id   AF-W2Z115-F1
#
_cell.length_a   1.000
_cell.length_b   1.000
_cell.length_c   1.000
_cell.angle_alpha   90.00
_cell.angle_beta   90.00
_cell.angle_gamma   90.00
#
_symmetry.space_group_name_H-M   'P 1'
#
loop_
_entity.id
_entity.type
_entity.pdbx_description
1 polymer ?
#
loop_
_entity_poly.entity_id
_entity_poly.type
_entity_poly.pdbx_seq_one_letter_code
_entity_poly.pdbx_strand_id
1 'polypeptide(L)' 'MPVARDLMKAYWEGHSSSATVETMMLDSHAKTLTELEVPEILDKAPSMEHKDVLELAAGIGRYTSVVISGTLRRQFFFFP' A
#
# COMPACT_ATOMS: atom_id res chain seq x y z
N MET A 1 8.31 -8.31 27.46
CA MET A 1 8.83 -7.77 26.19
C MET A 1 7.71 -7.87 25.17
N PRO A 2 7.20 -6.77 24.60
CA PRO A 2 6.20 -6.86 23.54
C PRO A 2 6.80 -7.70 22.40
N VAL A 3 6.03 -8.68 21.94
CA VAL A 3 6.42 -9.55 20.83
C VAL A 3 6.43 -8.73 19.53
N ALA A 4 7.25 -9.11 18.54
CA ALA A 4 7.49 -8.32 17.33
C ALA A 4 6.21 -7.79 16.63
N ARG A 5 5.09 -8.54 16.70
CA ARG A 5 3.79 -8.13 16.17
C ARG A 5 3.26 -6.83 16.79
N ASP A 6 3.33 -6.69 18.11
CA ASP A 6 2.78 -5.51 18.79
C ASP A 6 3.63 -4.27 18.54
N LEU A 7 4.96 -4.44 18.42
CA LEU A 7 5.88 -3.36 18.07
C LEU A 7 5.61 -2.83 16.66
N MET A 8 5.43 -3.72 15.67
CA MET A 8 5.15 -3.30 14.30
C MET A 8 3.77 -2.64 14.16
N LYS A 9 2.77 -3.14 14.90
CA LYS A 9 1.44 -2.52 14.94
C LYS A 9 1.50 -1.11 15.52
N ALA A 10 2.14 -0.93 16.68
CA ALA A 10 2.27 0.38 17.34
C ALA A 10 3.06 1.37 16.48
N TYR A 11 4.07 0.90 15.75
CA TYR A 11 4.82 1.73 14.82
C TYR A 11 3.92 2.32 13.73
N TRP A 12 3.13 1.47 13.06
CA TRP A 12 2.22 1.94 12.01
C TRP A 12 1.09 2.80 12.57
N GLU A 13 0.54 2.48 13.75
CA GLU A 13 -0.44 3.32 14.47
C GLU A 13 0.05 4.76 14.71
N GLY A 14 1.32 4.91 15.11
CA GLY A 14 1.91 6.23 15.36
C GLY A 14 2.09 7.06 14.08
N HIS A 15 2.35 6.40 12.95
CA HIS A 15 2.60 7.08 11.68
C HIS A 15 1.32 7.27 10.86
N SER A 16 0.30 6.43 11.06
CA SER A 16 -0.95 6.40 10.28
C SER A 16 -1.95 7.51 10.60
N SER A 17 -1.61 8.45 11.49
CA SER A 17 -2.53 9.53 11.91
C SER A 17 -2.97 10.43 10.74
N SER A 18 -2.12 10.59 9.72
CA SER A 18 -2.46 11.21 8.44
C SER A 18 -2.36 10.17 7.32
N ALA A 19 -3.49 9.86 6.68
CA ALA A 19 -3.54 8.92 5.55
C ALA A 19 -3.03 9.58 4.25
N THR A 20 -1.73 9.89 4.18
CA THR A 20 -1.08 10.54 3.03
C THR A 20 0.01 9.67 2.40
N VAL A 21 0.41 10.02 1.18
CA VAL A 21 1.49 9.35 0.45
C VAL A 21 2.82 9.51 1.19
N GLU A 22 3.08 10.68 1.78
CA GLU A 22 4.27 10.97 2.57
C GLU A 22 4.35 10.09 3.82
N THR A 23 3.24 9.90 4.53
CA THR A 23 3.15 8.97 5.67
C THR A 23 3.38 7.52 5.23
N MET A 24 2.80 7.12 4.10
CA MET A 24 2.93 5.76 3.56
C MET A 24 4.37 5.43 3.16
N MET A 25 5.06 6.39 2.56
CA MET A 25 6.43 6.23 2.06
C MET A 25 7.49 6.63 3.10
N LEU A 26 7.07 7.18 4.24
CA LEU A 26 7.93 7.74 5.29
C LEU A 26 8.95 8.76 4.74
N ASP A 27 8.51 9.55 3.75
CA ASP A 27 9.36 10.47 2.99
C ASP A 27 8.61 11.76 2.63
N SER A 28 9.26 12.92 2.81
CA SER A 28 8.64 14.24 2.56
C SER A 28 8.50 14.61 1.08
N HIS A 29 9.22 13.92 0.18
CA HIS A 29 9.20 14.07 -1.27
C HIS A 29 8.45 12.91 -1.96
N ALA A 30 7.68 12.14 -1.20
CA ALA A 30 7.02 10.92 -1.67
C ALA A 30 6.09 11.14 -2.87
N LYS A 31 5.53 12.33 -3.07
CA LYS A 31 4.70 12.66 -4.24
C LYS A 31 5.47 12.51 -5.55
N THR A 32 6.64 13.14 -5.65
CA THR A 32 7.49 13.06 -6.85
C THR A 32 7.99 11.63 -7.05
N LEU A 33 8.33 10.93 -5.98
CA LEU A 33 8.75 9.53 -6.08
C LEU A 33 7.59 8.65 -6.59
N THR A 34 6.38 8.85 -6.09
CA THR A 34 5.17 8.09 -6.48
C THR A 34 4.89 8.19 -7.98
N GLU A 35 5.10 9.37 -8.59
CA GLU A 35 4.91 9.57 -10.03
C GLU A 35 5.85 8.70 -10.89
N LEU A 36 7.02 8.34 -10.36
CA LEU A 36 8.04 7.56 -11.07
C LEU A 36 7.98 6.07 -10.71
N GLU A 37 7.87 5.75 -9.43
CA GLU A 37 7.96 4.37 -8.94
C GLU A 37 6.71 3.55 -9.28
N VAL A 38 5.52 4.16 -9.25
CA VAL A 38 4.27 3.42 -9.50
C VAL A 38 4.24 2.79 -10.89
N PRO A 39 4.50 3.54 -11.99
CA PRO A 39 4.55 2.92 -13.31
C PRO A 39 5.70 1.91 -13.45
N GLU A 40 6.85 2.18 -12.82
CA GLU A 40 7.99 1.24 -12.85
C GLU A 40 7.64 -0.11 -12.18
N ILE A 41 6.97 -0.09 -11.02
CA ILE A 41 6.58 -1.30 -10.29
C ILE A 41 5.50 -2.06 -11.06
N LEU A 42 4.52 -1.34 -11.64
CA LEU A 42 3.46 -1.96 -12.43
C LEU A 42 3.98 -2.61 -13.71
N ASP A 43 5.00 -2.03 -14.36
CA ASP A 43 5.65 -2.62 -15.54
C ASP A 43 6.36 -3.94 -15.22
N LYS A 44 6.89 -4.08 -14.00
CA LYS A 44 7.50 -5.33 -13.52
C LYS A 44 6.49 -6.37 -13.07
N ALA A 45 5.25 -5.97 -12.80
CA ALA A 45 4.21 -6.89 -12.35
C ALA A 45 3.74 -7.77 -13.53
N PRO A 46 3.36 -9.04 -13.28
CA PRO A 46 2.74 -9.85 -14.30
C PRO A 46 1.39 -9.26 -14.71
N SER A 47 0.93 -9.52 -15.94
CA SER A 47 -0.40 -9.11 -16.36
C SER A 47 -1.47 -9.65 -15.40
N MET A 48 -2.33 -8.74 -14.95
CA MET A 48 -3.43 -8.98 -14.01
C MET A 48 -4.81 -9.07 -14.70
N GLU A 49 -4.83 -9.01 -16.04
CA GLU A 49 -6.05 -9.10 -16.84
C GLU A 49 -6.77 -10.45 -16.60
N HIS A 50 -8.08 -10.39 -16.36
CA HIS A 50 -8.94 -11.54 -16.07
C HIS A 50 -8.52 -12.40 -14.86
N LYS A 51 -7.76 -11.84 -13.91
CA LYS A 51 -7.34 -12.52 -12.69
C LYS A 51 -8.00 -11.89 -11.46
N ASP A 52 -8.23 -12.74 -10.46
CA ASP A 52 -8.53 -12.27 -9.11
C ASP A 52 -7.22 -11.79 -8.46
N VAL A 53 -7.17 -10.51 -8.11
CA VAL A 53 -5.99 -9.90 -7.48
C VAL A 53 -6.26 -9.68 -6.00
N LEU A 54 -5.30 -10.09 -5.16
CA LEU A 54 -5.25 -9.81 -3.74
C LEU A 54 -4.07 -8.88 -3.44
N GLU A 55 -4.37 -7.64 -3.04
CA GLU A 55 -3.37 -6.68 -2.58
C GLU A 55 -3.30 -6.71 -1.06
N LEU A 56 -2.13 -7.08 -0.53
CA LEU A 56 -1.85 -7.11 0.91
C LEU A 56 -1.22 -5.79 1.34
N ALA A 57 -1.59 -5.30 2.53
CA ALA A 57 -1.06 -4.06 3.10
C ALA A 57 -1.19 -2.84 2.15
N ALA A 58 -2.32 -2.73 1.45
CA ALA A 58 -2.59 -1.70 0.44
C ALA A 58 -2.55 -0.24 0.98
N GLY A 59 -2.66 -0.08 2.31
CA GLY A 59 -2.73 1.24 2.95
C GLY A 59 -3.85 2.09 2.36
N ILE A 60 -3.51 3.29 1.86
CA ILE A 60 -4.46 4.21 1.22
C ILE A 60 -4.84 3.79 -0.22
N GLY A 61 -4.25 2.72 -0.74
CA GLY A 61 -4.58 2.13 -2.03
C GLY A 61 -3.89 2.78 -3.23
N ARG A 62 -2.59 3.09 -3.11
CA ARG A 62 -1.78 3.70 -4.18
C ARG A 62 -1.74 2.85 -5.46
N TYR A 63 -1.63 1.53 -5.32
CA TYR A 63 -1.71 0.59 -6.45
C TYR A 63 -3.12 0.08 -6.66
N THR A 64 -3.93 -0.06 -5.60
CA THR A 64 -5.33 -0.48 -5.73
C THR A 64 -6.07 0.33 -6.79
N SER A 65 -5.92 1.65 -6.81
CA SER A 65 -6.59 2.53 -7.75
C SER A 65 -6.23 2.25 -9.22
N VAL A 66 -5.01 1.77 -9.47
CA VAL A 66 -4.49 1.48 -10.82
C VAL A 66 -4.79 0.04 -11.25
N VAL A 67 -4.80 -0.89 -10.29
CA VAL A 67 -4.95 -2.34 -10.54
C VAL A 67 -6.42 -2.77 -10.70
N ILE A 68 -7.40 -1.90 -10.42
CA ILE A 68 -8.82 -2.22 -10.63
C ILE A 68 -9.13 -2.35 -12.12
N SER A 69 -9.02 -3.58 -12.63
CA SER A 69 -9.49 -4.02 -13.95
C SER A 69 -10.53 -5.15 -13.85
N GLY A 70 -10.71 -5.77 -12.67
CA GLY A 70 -11.65 -6.88 -12.42
C GLY A 70 -12.30 -6.88 -11.02
N THR A 71 -12.89 -8.00 -10.59
CA THR A 71 -13.49 -8.16 -9.25
C THR A 71 -12.42 -8.19 -8.17
N LEU A 72 -12.11 -7.04 -7.57
CA LEU A 72 -11.13 -6.94 -6.50
C LEU A 72 -11.69 -7.50 -5.19
N ARG A 73 -11.08 -8.56 -4.67
CA ARG A 73 -11.28 -8.98 -3.28
C ARG A 73 -10.27 -8.26 -2.40
N ARG A 74 -10.72 -7.18 -1.75
CA ARG A 74 -9.94 -6.52 -0.70
C ARG A 74 -9.95 -7.38 0.55
N GLN A 75 -8.82 -7.99 0.91
CA GLN A 75 -8.60 -8.38 2.29
C GLN A 75 -7.90 -7.20 2.97
N PHE A 76 -8.69 -6.37 3.64
CA PHE A 76 -8.15 -5.35 4.54
C PHE A 76 -7.34 -6.04 5.63
N PHE A 77 -6.03 -5.76 5.68
CA PHE A 77 -5.24 -5.95 6.90
C PHE A 77 -4.53 -4.63 7.21
N PHE A 78 -5.04 -4.01 8.27
CA PHE A 78 -4.44 -2.97 9.12
C PHE A 78 -4.12 -1.61 8.49
N PHE A 79 -5.14 -0.74 8.43
CA PHE A 79 -5.11 0.47 9.26
C PHE A 79 -5.99 0.16 10.48
N PRO A 80 -5.53 0.39 11.73
CA PRO A 80 -6.43 0.43 12.88
C PRO A 80 -7.40 1.61 12.78
#